data_AF-A0A923P744-F1
#
_entry.id   AF-A0A923P744-F1
#
_cell.length_a   1.000
_cell.length_b   1.000
_cell.length_c   1.000
_cell.angle_alpha   90.00
_cell.angle_beta   90.00
_cell.angle_gamma   90.00
#
_symmetry.space_group_name_H-M   'P 1'
#
loop_
_entity.id
_entity.type
_entity.pdbx_description
1 polymer ?
#
loop_
_entity_poly.entity_id
_entity_poly.type
_entity_poly.pdbx_seq_one_letter_code
_entity_poly.pdbx_strand_id
1 'polypeptide(L)'
;MLATRTYSITEMQAISGFDRRTIVYYLQQGLVPRAGRRGPNTRYSQDALLRLRFIRGFKDMQDQGRCGTVTLREIGALLGMLEPAQVGVLVERGMPMEDLAPLLERLAQSDAGPAATVAPAAPVPVAPPAATVIAPTAATTAATETTTPAPRPVPGLLGPSGPRRSYGLADAGIRQRTGTPAPAAQPPAASGIPGEAATTDAAPTAAMAAPSAGAPPANPAEILAELGRLLRELELRPAMSGRRLAPGASEQWTEIPITSRVFLSVRGLSQEDAPLADAVARELKKVLRGR
;
A
#
# COMPACT_ATOMS: atom_id res chain seq x y z
N MET A 1 -4.09 9.16 -37.88
CA MET A 1 -4.24 7.71 -37.64
C MET A 1 -2.85 7.12 -37.44
N LEU A 2 -2.47 6.81 -36.20
CA LEU A 2 -1.17 6.18 -35.91
C LEU A 2 -1.14 4.78 -36.52
N ALA A 3 -0.07 4.43 -37.23
CA ALA A 3 0.10 3.15 -37.87
C ALA A 3 -0.17 1.99 -36.89
N THR A 4 -0.93 0.98 -37.34
CA THR A 4 -1.32 -0.22 -36.59
C THR A 4 -0.15 -1.18 -36.39
N ARG A 5 1.02 -0.66 -36.00
CA ARG A 5 2.16 -1.50 -35.63
C ARG A 5 1.80 -2.21 -34.33
N THR A 6 2.12 -3.50 -34.30
CA THR A 6 1.89 -4.33 -33.12
C THR A 6 3.18 -4.99 -32.69
N TYR A 7 3.36 -5.07 -31.37
CA TYR A 7 4.59 -5.55 -30.74
C TYR A 7 4.28 -6.74 -29.84
N SER A 8 5.17 -7.71 -29.82
CA SER A 8 5.22 -8.75 -28.81
C SER A 8 5.71 -8.18 -27.47
N ILE A 9 5.50 -8.94 -26.40
CA ILE A 9 6.00 -8.55 -25.07
C ILE A 9 7.54 -8.40 -25.07
N THR A 10 8.26 -9.24 -25.82
CA THR A 10 9.72 -9.21 -25.90
C THR A 10 10.22 -7.96 -26.63
N GLU A 11 9.54 -7.55 -27.71
CA GLU A 11 9.85 -6.30 -28.41
C GLU A 11 9.55 -5.09 -27.51
N MET A 12 8.45 -5.11 -26.76
CA MET A 12 8.15 -4.05 -25.79
C MET A 12 9.22 -3.94 -24.70
N GLN A 13 9.76 -5.06 -24.20
CA GLN A 13 10.86 -5.04 -23.24
C GLN A 13 12.11 -4.39 -23.85
N ALA A 14 12.50 -4.84 -25.04
CA ALA A 14 13.70 -4.34 -25.72
C ALA A 14 13.62 -2.83 -25.99
N ILE A 15 12.44 -2.32 -26.37
CA ILE A 15 12.28 -0.91 -26.74
C ILE A 15 12.02 -0.02 -25.51
N SER A 16 11.22 -0.47 -24.54
CA SER A 16 10.87 0.35 -23.37
C SER A 16 11.88 0.28 -22.23
N GLY A 17 12.75 -0.74 -22.21
CA GLY A 17 13.69 -0.99 -21.12
C GLY A 17 13.06 -1.51 -19.82
N PHE A 18 11.75 -1.80 -19.83
CA PHE A 18 11.08 -2.44 -18.69
C PHE A 18 11.16 -3.96 -18.79
N ASP A 19 11.31 -4.61 -17.63
CA ASP A 19 11.21 -6.07 -17.55
C ASP A 19 9.76 -6.56 -17.76
N ARG A 20 9.60 -7.88 -17.94
CA ARG A 20 8.29 -8.50 -18.23
C ARG A 20 7.26 -8.23 -17.15
N ARG A 21 7.69 -8.39 -15.89
CA ARG A 21 6.85 -8.30 -14.71
C ARG A 21 6.34 -6.88 -14.54
N THR A 22 7.20 -5.89 -14.76
CA THR A 22 6.86 -4.46 -14.71
C THR A 22 5.84 -4.10 -15.79
N ILE A 23 6.01 -4.56 -17.03
CA ILE A 23 5.03 -4.33 -18.10
C ILE A 23 3.67 -4.97 -17.75
N VAL A 24 3.66 -6.21 -17.25
CA VAL A 24 2.43 -6.89 -16.82
C VAL A 24 1.77 -6.15 -15.66
N TYR A 25 2.53 -5.65 -14.71
CA TYR A 25 2.02 -4.83 -13.61
C TYR A 25 1.33 -3.56 -14.13
N TYR A 26 1.95 -2.83 -15.07
CA TYR A 26 1.32 -1.63 -15.67
C TYR A 26 0.05 -1.94 -16.49
N LEU A 27 -0.01 -3.10 -17.14
CA LEU A 27 -1.23 -3.59 -17.80
C LEU A 27 -2.36 -3.93 -16.81
N GLN A 28 -2.00 -4.43 -15.62
CA GLN A 28 -2.97 -4.74 -14.55
C GLN A 28 -3.51 -3.47 -13.91
N GLN A 29 -2.65 -2.48 -13.66
CA GLN A 29 -3.01 -1.17 -13.12
C GLN A 29 -3.78 -0.28 -14.11
N GLY A 30 -3.91 -0.69 -15.39
CA GLY A 30 -4.65 0.06 -16.41
C GLY A 30 -3.89 1.26 -16.99
N LEU A 31 -2.60 1.40 -16.69
CA LEU A 31 -1.75 2.46 -17.24
C LEU A 31 -1.53 2.27 -18.75
N VAL A 32 -1.46 1.01 -19.17
CA VAL A 32 -1.21 0.60 -20.55
C VAL A 32 -2.42 -0.17 -21.08
N PRO A 33 -2.88 0.10 -22.33
CA PRO A 33 -3.97 -0.64 -22.96
C PRO A 33 -3.73 -2.14 -22.95
N ARG A 34 -4.75 -2.89 -22.57
CA ARG A 34 -4.72 -4.36 -22.64
C ARG A 34 -4.67 -4.80 -24.09
N ALA A 35 -3.90 -5.85 -24.36
CA ALA A 35 -3.92 -6.50 -25.68
C ALA A 35 -5.31 -7.11 -25.95
N GLY A 36 -5.77 -7.00 -27.19
CA GLY A 36 -7.07 -7.51 -27.61
C GLY A 36 -7.19 -9.04 -27.48
N ARG A 37 -6.13 -9.80 -27.78
CA ARG A 37 -6.09 -11.26 -27.63
C ARG A 37 -5.08 -11.69 -26.57
N ARG A 38 -5.52 -12.56 -25.65
CA ARG A 38 -4.68 -13.22 -24.65
C ARG A 38 -4.25 -14.59 -25.15
N GLY A 39 -2.96 -14.90 -25.05
CA GLY A 39 -2.42 -16.22 -25.36
C GLY A 39 -0.95 -16.19 -25.76
N PRO A 40 -0.40 -17.33 -26.18
CA PRO A 40 0.88 -17.37 -26.87
C PRO A 40 0.83 -16.38 -28.06
N ASN A 41 1.87 -15.56 -28.21
CA ASN A 41 1.94 -14.51 -29.24
C ASN A 41 0.97 -13.33 -29.07
N THR A 42 0.59 -12.98 -27.83
CA THR A 42 -0.12 -11.72 -27.57
C THR A 42 0.63 -10.53 -28.18
N ARG A 43 -0.10 -9.72 -28.96
CA ARG A 43 0.37 -8.51 -29.62
C ARG A 43 -0.26 -7.27 -28.99
N TYR A 44 0.56 -6.26 -28.75
CA TYR A 44 0.21 -4.98 -28.16
C TYR A 44 0.28 -3.88 -29.21
N SER A 45 -0.59 -2.88 -29.12
CA SER A 45 -0.63 -1.76 -30.05
C SER A 45 0.57 -0.81 -29.86
N GLN A 46 0.84 0.01 -30.88
CA GLN A 46 1.78 1.13 -30.77
C GLN A 46 1.47 2.06 -29.58
N ASP A 47 0.18 2.32 -29.29
CA ASP A 47 -0.22 3.15 -28.15
C ASP A 47 0.31 2.58 -26.82
N ALA A 48 0.25 1.25 -26.65
CA ALA A 48 0.79 0.61 -25.46
C ALA A 48 2.30 0.84 -25.28
N LEU A 49 3.05 0.82 -26.39
CA LEU A 49 4.48 1.11 -26.38
C LEU A 49 4.77 2.59 -26.08
N LEU A 50 4.01 3.51 -26.66
CA LEU A 50 4.18 4.95 -26.42
C LEU A 50 3.93 5.29 -24.94
N ARG A 51 2.89 4.73 -24.32
CA ARG A 51 2.64 4.92 -22.90
C ARG A 51 3.76 4.37 -22.01
N LEU A 52 4.35 3.23 -22.37
CA LEU A 52 5.52 2.72 -21.65
C LEU A 52 6.70 3.68 -21.76
N ARG A 53 7.01 4.17 -22.97
CA ARG A 53 8.10 5.13 -23.15
C ARG A 53 7.86 6.44 -22.39
N PHE A 54 6.61 6.88 -22.30
CA PHE A 54 6.22 8.03 -21.49
C PHE A 54 6.48 7.80 -19.99
N ILE A 55 6.06 6.64 -19.45
CA ILE A 55 6.35 6.26 -18.06
C ILE A 55 7.87 6.20 -17.81
N ARG A 56 8.63 5.66 -18.76
CA ARG A 56 10.09 5.61 -18.68
C ARG A 56 10.71 7.01 -18.64
N GLY A 57 10.27 7.92 -19.52
CA GLY A 57 10.75 9.29 -19.54
C GLY A 57 10.49 10.04 -18.22
N PHE A 58 9.33 9.81 -17.59
CA PHE A 58 9.05 10.35 -16.25
C PHE A 58 10.03 9.81 -15.19
N LYS A 59 10.30 8.50 -15.19
CA LYS A 59 11.27 7.90 -14.26
C LYS A 59 12.68 8.43 -14.48
N ASP A 60 13.14 8.49 -15.71
CA ASP A 60 14.48 8.99 -16.03
C ASP A 60 14.64 10.46 -15.57
N MET A 61 13.57 11.26 -15.69
CA MET A 61 13.55 12.64 -15.23
C MET A 61 13.58 12.76 -13.69
N GLN A 62 12.92 11.85 -12.98
CA GLN A 62 13.00 11.76 -11.51
C GLN A 62 14.39 11.36 -11.04
N ASP A 63 14.99 10.37 -11.71
CA ASP A 63 16.35 9.89 -11.41
C ASP A 63 17.39 10.99 -11.64
N GLN A 64 17.15 11.89 -12.60
CA GLN A 64 17.95 13.09 -12.87
C GLN A 64 17.63 14.27 -11.92
N GLY A 65 16.64 14.14 -11.04
CA GLY A 65 16.19 15.20 -10.14
C GLY A 65 15.55 16.40 -10.84
N ARG A 66 15.14 16.26 -12.11
CA ARG A 66 14.53 17.33 -12.91
C ARG A 66 13.04 17.52 -12.63
N CYS A 67 12.38 16.49 -12.11
CA CYS A 67 11.02 16.58 -11.61
C CYS A 67 10.95 16.01 -10.19
N GLY A 68 9.99 16.49 -9.40
CA GLY A 68 9.73 15.98 -8.06
C GLY A 68 9.22 14.54 -8.05
N THR A 69 8.85 14.04 -6.88
CA THR A 69 8.28 12.70 -6.73
C THR A 69 6.87 12.63 -7.32
N VAL A 70 6.77 12.27 -8.60
CA VAL A 70 5.50 12.03 -9.30
C VAL A 70 5.12 10.56 -9.12
N THR A 71 3.92 10.30 -8.61
CA THR A 71 3.46 8.93 -8.35
C THR A 71 2.94 8.25 -9.62
N LEU A 72 2.92 6.92 -9.63
CA LEU A 72 2.33 6.16 -10.75
C LEU A 72 0.85 6.50 -11.00
N ARG A 73 0.12 6.87 -9.95
CA ARG A 73 -1.28 7.32 -10.06
C ARG A 73 -1.39 8.63 -10.83
N GLU A 74 -0.52 9.59 -10.52
CA GLU A 74 -0.46 10.87 -11.22
C GLU A 74 -0.07 10.67 -12.68
N ILE A 75 0.93 9.82 -12.95
CA ILE A 75 1.31 9.45 -14.34
C ILE A 75 0.11 8.83 -15.07
N GLY A 76 -0.68 7.99 -14.41
CA GLY A 76 -1.91 7.43 -14.97
C GLY A 76 -2.98 8.48 -15.27
N ALA A 77 -3.17 9.44 -14.38
CA ALA A 77 -4.09 10.55 -14.61
C ALA A 77 -3.63 11.46 -15.76
N LEU A 78 -2.33 11.74 -15.89
CA LEU A 78 -1.76 12.44 -17.05
C LEU A 78 -2.04 11.70 -18.35
N LEU A 79 -1.77 10.39 -18.38
CA LEU A 79 -2.05 9.55 -19.54
C LEU A 79 -3.55 9.48 -19.88
N GLY A 80 -4.43 9.72 -18.92
CA GLY A 80 -5.88 9.82 -19.13
C GLY A 80 -6.32 11.15 -19.75
N MET A 81 -5.57 12.23 -19.51
CA MET A 81 -5.84 13.56 -20.08
C MET A 81 -5.22 13.75 -21.48
N LEU A 82 -4.16 13.00 -21.79
CA LEU A 82 -3.43 13.09 -23.05
C LEU A 82 -4.00 12.14 -24.11
N GLU A 83 -4.18 12.63 -25.33
CA GLU A 83 -4.50 11.79 -26.47
C GLU A 83 -3.27 10.96 -26.90
N PRO A 84 -3.41 9.75 -27.48
CA PRO A 84 -2.27 8.93 -27.91
C PRO A 84 -1.29 9.66 -28.85
N ALA A 85 -1.80 10.53 -29.72
CA ALA A 85 -0.98 11.34 -30.60
C ALA A 85 -0.11 12.34 -29.83
N GLN A 86 -0.65 12.96 -28.78
CA GLN A 86 0.08 13.91 -27.93
C GLN A 86 1.17 13.20 -27.13
N VAL A 87 0.88 12.00 -26.59
CA VAL A 87 1.89 11.17 -25.92
C VAL A 87 3.06 10.86 -26.85
N GLY A 88 2.78 10.55 -28.12
CA GLY A 88 3.81 10.32 -29.14
C GLY A 88 4.73 11.52 -29.32
N VAL A 89 4.15 12.71 -29.53
CA VAL A 89 4.91 13.96 -29.71
C VAL A 89 5.78 14.28 -28.49
N LEU A 90 5.23 14.13 -27.28
CA LEU A 90 5.97 14.35 -26.03
C LEU A 90 7.17 13.40 -25.88
N VAL A 91 6.98 12.12 -26.19
CA VAL A 91 8.05 11.13 -26.13
C VAL A 91 9.12 11.40 -27.19
N GLU A 92 8.75 11.80 -28.40
CA GLU A 92 9.69 12.12 -29.48
C GLU A 92 10.50 13.39 -29.19
N ARG A 93 9.88 14.39 -28.56
CA ARG A 93 10.55 15.62 -28.10
C ARG A 93 11.40 15.43 -26.84
N GLY A 94 11.44 14.22 -26.28
CA GLY A 94 12.26 13.93 -25.10
C GLY A 94 11.71 14.50 -23.78
N MET A 95 10.38 14.63 -23.67
CA MET A 95 9.69 15.02 -22.44
C MET A 95 10.16 16.40 -21.88
N PRO A 96 10.06 17.49 -22.66
CA PRO A 96 10.49 18.80 -22.17
C PRO A 96 9.58 19.28 -21.03
N MET A 97 10.18 19.86 -19.98
CA MET A 97 9.44 20.30 -18.80
C MET A 97 8.46 21.43 -19.10
N GLU A 98 8.69 22.23 -20.13
CA GLU A 98 7.77 23.30 -20.58
C GLU A 98 6.39 22.77 -20.96
N ASP A 99 6.32 21.58 -21.57
CA ASP A 99 5.06 20.95 -21.98
C ASP A 99 4.40 20.19 -20.82
N LEU A 100 5.20 19.66 -19.89
CA LEU A 100 4.73 18.83 -18.78
C LEU A 100 4.33 19.63 -17.54
N ALA A 101 5.00 20.73 -17.24
CA ALA A 101 4.69 21.61 -16.11
C ALA A 101 3.21 22.04 -16.05
N PRO A 102 2.58 22.53 -17.13
CA PRO A 102 1.18 22.93 -17.08
C PRO A 102 0.22 21.75 -16.89
N LEU A 103 0.62 20.54 -17.28
CA LEU A 103 -0.18 19.33 -17.04
C LEU A 103 -0.08 18.88 -15.58
N LEU A 104 1.11 18.91 -15.01
CA LEU A 104 1.36 18.59 -13.61
C LEU A 104 0.69 19.59 -12.67
N GLU A 105 0.77 20.88 -12.98
CA GLU A 105 0.11 21.93 -12.19
C GLU A 105 -1.41 21.78 -12.21
N ARG A 106 -2.00 21.50 -13.37
CA ARG A 106 -3.44 21.21 -13.49
C ARG A 106 -3.85 19.98 -12.68
N LEU A 107 -2.99 18.98 -12.62
CA LEU A 107 -3.23 17.76 -11.85
C LEU A 107 -3.16 18.04 -10.34
N ALA A 108 -2.19 18.84 -9.90
CA ALA A 108 -2.10 19.31 -8.51
C ALA A 108 -3.33 20.14 -8.11
N GLN A 109 -3.82 21.02 -9.00
CA GLN A 109 -5.04 21.81 -8.79
C GLN A 109 -6.31 20.93 -8.77
N SER A 110 -6.34 19.86 -9.57
CA SER A 110 -7.48 18.92 -9.61
C SER A 110 -7.56 18.02 -8.37
N ASP A 111 -6.43 17.72 -7.70
CA ASP A 111 -6.43 17.01 -6.40
C ASP A 111 -6.70 17.98 -5.22
N ALA A 112 -6.49 19.28 -5.43
CA ALA A 112 -6.74 20.34 -4.44
C ALA A 112 -8.21 20.81 -4.36
N GLY A 113 -9.13 20.21 -5.13
CA GLY A 113 -10.56 20.41 -4.93
C GLY A 113 -10.98 19.98 -3.51
N PRO A 114 -11.96 20.66 -2.87
CA PRO A 114 -12.38 20.28 -1.53
C PRO A 114 -12.78 18.81 -1.58
N ALA A 115 -12.45 18.07 -0.53
CA ALA A 115 -12.93 16.73 -0.30
C ALA A 115 -14.46 16.72 -0.47
N ALA A 116 -14.91 16.49 -1.71
CA ALA A 116 -16.26 16.10 -2.00
C ALA A 116 -16.36 14.76 -1.29
N THR A 117 -17.03 14.83 -0.15
CA THR A 117 -17.52 13.71 0.64
C THR A 117 -18.08 12.70 -0.35
N VAL A 118 -17.26 11.72 -0.74
CA VAL A 118 -17.76 10.48 -1.30
C VAL A 118 -18.43 9.82 -0.10
N ALA A 119 -19.70 10.17 0.08
CA ALA A 119 -20.59 9.45 0.97
C ALA A 119 -20.43 7.97 0.62
N PRO A 120 -20.24 7.09 1.62
CA PRO A 120 -20.21 5.67 1.36
C PRO A 120 -21.53 5.29 0.72
N ALA A 121 -21.50 4.96 -0.57
CA ALA A 121 -22.64 4.39 -1.27
C ALA A 121 -23.08 3.16 -0.47
N ALA A 122 -24.31 3.22 0.03
CA ALA A 122 -24.93 2.12 0.73
C ALA A 122 -24.80 0.83 -0.10
N PRO A 123 -24.55 -0.33 0.54
CA PRO A 123 -24.50 -1.60 -0.16
C PRO A 123 -25.88 -1.85 -0.78
N VAL A 124 -25.94 -1.80 -2.11
CA VAL A 124 -27.09 -2.27 -2.88
C VAL A 124 -27.21 -3.78 -2.62
N PRO A 125 -28.34 -4.29 -2.10
CA PRO A 125 -28.53 -5.72 -1.95
C PRO A 125 -28.63 -6.33 -3.36
N VAL A 126 -27.60 -7.10 -3.73
CA VAL A 126 -27.63 -7.93 -4.93
C VAL A 126 -28.65 -9.05 -4.72
N ALA A 127 -29.82 -8.90 -5.32
CA ALA A 127 -30.78 -9.98 -5.47
C ALA A 127 -30.14 -11.10 -6.33
N PRO A 128 -30.30 -12.39 -5.96
CA PRO A 128 -29.78 -13.48 -6.76
C PRO A 128 -30.55 -13.58 -8.08
N PRO A 129 -29.87 -13.68 -9.24
CA PRO A 129 -30.56 -13.96 -10.49
C PRO A 129 -31.11 -15.39 -10.46
N ALA A 130 -32.41 -15.49 -10.77
CA ALA A 130 -33.14 -16.73 -10.93
C ALA A 130 -32.42 -17.67 -11.90
N ALA A 131 -32.32 -18.93 -11.50
CA ALA A 131 -31.82 -20.03 -12.31
C ALA A 131 -32.73 -20.23 -13.54
N THR A 132 -32.30 -19.78 -14.71
CA THR A 132 -32.82 -20.28 -15.98
C THR A 132 -32.13 -21.59 -16.29
N VAL A 133 -32.84 -22.69 -16.04
CA VAL A 133 -32.51 -24.03 -16.50
C VAL A 133 -32.58 -24.03 -18.02
N ILE A 134 -31.42 -24.12 -18.69
CA ILE A 134 -31.36 -24.48 -20.11
C ILE A 134 -30.92 -25.95 -20.18
N ALA A 135 -31.84 -26.78 -20.66
CA ALA A 135 -31.65 -28.20 -20.89
C ALA A 135 -30.57 -28.44 -21.98
N PRO A 136 -29.69 -29.44 -21.83
CA PRO A 136 -28.84 -29.90 -22.92
C PRO A 136 -29.60 -30.87 -23.82
N THR A 137 -29.81 -30.46 -25.08
CA THR A 137 -30.22 -31.35 -26.17
C THR A 137 -29.08 -32.33 -26.50
N ALA A 138 -29.45 -33.61 -26.53
CA ALA A 138 -28.59 -34.71 -26.92
C ALA A 138 -28.10 -34.57 -28.37
N ALA A 139 -26.79 -34.68 -28.57
CA ALA A 139 -26.19 -34.97 -29.87
C ALA A 139 -25.31 -36.22 -29.73
N THR A 140 -25.89 -37.33 -30.16
CA THR A 140 -25.26 -38.61 -30.45
C THR A 140 -24.04 -38.43 -31.36
N THR A 141 -22.87 -38.88 -30.92
CA THR A 141 -21.79 -39.30 -31.82
C THR A 141 -21.20 -40.60 -31.30
N ALA A 142 -21.29 -41.62 -32.14
CA ALA A 142 -20.90 -42.98 -31.88
C ALA A 142 -19.38 -43.17 -32.04
N ALA A 143 -18.84 -43.93 -31.10
CA ALA A 143 -17.75 -44.90 -31.16
C ALA A 143 -16.75 -44.84 -32.34
N THR A 144 -15.47 -44.69 -31.98
CA THR A 144 -14.41 -45.57 -32.51
C THR A 144 -13.34 -45.73 -31.42
N GLU A 145 -13.29 -46.91 -30.81
CA GLU A 145 -12.13 -47.39 -30.05
C GLU A 145 -11.01 -47.75 -31.04
N THR A 146 -9.73 -47.57 -30.69
CA THR A 146 -8.80 -48.66 -30.32
C THR A 146 -7.36 -48.11 -30.25
N THR A 147 -6.62 -48.58 -29.23
CA THR A 147 -5.16 -48.85 -29.24
C THR A 147 -4.18 -47.80 -28.66
N THR A 148 -3.94 -47.98 -27.37
CA THR A 148 -2.69 -47.76 -26.61
C THR A 148 -1.45 -48.37 -27.32
N PRO A 149 -0.24 -47.78 -27.20
CA PRO A 149 0.73 -48.40 -26.28
C PRO A 149 1.56 -47.41 -25.43
N ALA A 150 1.97 -47.92 -24.27
CA ALA A 150 2.69 -47.24 -23.19
C ALA A 150 4.15 -46.85 -23.52
N PRO A 151 4.72 -45.82 -22.86
CA PRO A 151 6.15 -45.64 -22.78
C PRO A 151 6.78 -46.39 -21.59
N ARG A 152 7.90 -47.08 -21.86
CA ARG A 152 8.73 -47.82 -20.91
C ARG A 152 9.44 -46.89 -19.90
N PRO A 153 9.63 -47.31 -18.64
CA PRO A 153 10.41 -46.57 -17.66
C PRO A 153 11.93 -46.74 -17.90
N VAL A 154 12.66 -45.62 -17.82
CA VAL A 154 14.13 -45.58 -17.84
C VAL A 154 14.63 -45.66 -16.39
N PRO A 155 15.49 -46.63 -16.01
CA PRO A 155 16.05 -46.71 -14.66
C PRO A 155 17.33 -45.88 -14.55
N GLY A 156 17.42 -45.06 -13.49
CA GLY A 156 18.71 -44.60 -12.95
C GLY A 156 18.92 -43.09 -12.96
N LEU A 157 18.41 -42.40 -11.93
CA LEU A 157 19.20 -41.40 -11.22
C LEU A 157 18.58 -41.16 -9.83
N LEU A 158 19.17 -41.82 -8.83
CA LEU A 158 18.91 -41.59 -7.42
C LEU A 158 19.43 -40.19 -7.03
N GLY A 159 18.53 -39.29 -6.68
CA GLY A 159 18.81 -38.09 -5.89
C GLY A 159 17.91 -38.09 -4.64
N PRO A 160 18.38 -37.63 -3.48
CA PRO A 160 17.66 -37.79 -2.22
C PRO A 160 16.39 -36.95 -2.17
N SER A 161 15.25 -37.62 -2.33
CA SER A 161 13.90 -37.09 -2.13
C SER A 161 13.59 -36.92 -0.64
N GLY A 162 13.96 -35.77 -0.08
CA GLY A 162 13.37 -35.27 1.17
C GLY A 162 12.02 -34.59 0.90
N PRO A 163 11.03 -34.70 1.81
CA PRO A 163 9.71 -34.08 1.62
C PRO A 163 9.84 -32.55 1.63
N ARG A 164 9.72 -31.93 0.46
CA ARG A 164 9.59 -30.48 0.32
C ARG A 164 8.22 -30.06 0.85
N ARG A 165 8.17 -29.64 2.12
CA ARG A 165 7.05 -28.86 2.66
C ARG A 165 7.04 -27.51 1.96
N SER A 166 6.17 -27.37 0.97
CA SER A 166 5.77 -26.06 0.45
C SER A 166 4.95 -25.36 1.53
N TYR A 167 5.56 -24.43 2.26
CA TYR A 167 4.81 -23.43 3.00
C TYR A 167 4.18 -22.49 1.98
N GLY A 168 2.88 -22.64 1.77
CA GLY A 168 2.07 -21.66 1.06
C GLY A 168 2.07 -20.36 1.84
N LEU A 169 2.68 -19.32 1.28
CA LEU A 169 2.38 -17.94 1.64
C LEU A 169 1.02 -17.58 1.04
N ALA A 170 -0.03 -18.01 1.75
CA ALA A 170 -1.38 -17.47 1.60
C ALA A 170 -1.70 -16.66 2.87
N ASP A 171 -2.18 -15.44 2.64
CA ASP A 171 -2.87 -14.57 3.59
C ASP A 171 -2.12 -14.14 4.87
N ALA A 172 -1.30 -13.09 4.75
CA ALA A 172 -1.08 -12.15 5.84
C ALA A 172 -2.09 -10.98 5.73
N GLY A 173 -3.37 -11.30 5.86
CA GLY A 173 -4.38 -10.33 6.25
C GLY A 173 -4.39 -10.21 7.77
N ILE A 174 -3.62 -9.28 8.34
CA ILE A 174 -3.74 -8.96 9.78
C ILE A 174 -3.97 -7.46 9.94
N ARG A 175 -5.27 -7.15 9.96
CA ARG A 175 -5.82 -6.05 10.76
C ARG A 175 -5.70 -6.49 12.23
N GLN A 176 -5.07 -5.73 13.09
CA GLN A 176 -5.44 -5.76 14.51
C GLN A 176 -6.05 -4.43 14.91
N ARG A 177 -7.39 -4.44 14.83
CA ARG A 177 -8.25 -3.57 15.60
C ARG A 177 -8.04 -3.92 17.07
N THR A 178 -7.60 -2.95 17.86
CA THR A 178 -7.66 -3.00 19.32
C THR A 178 -9.12 -3.24 19.74
N GLY A 179 -9.41 -4.43 20.25
CA GLY A 179 -10.68 -4.74 20.90
C GLY A 179 -10.67 -4.23 22.34
N THR A 180 -11.63 -3.38 22.67
CA THR A 180 -12.02 -2.98 24.02
C THR A 180 -12.36 -4.22 24.85
N PRO A 181 -11.77 -4.44 26.04
CA PRO A 181 -12.26 -5.46 26.96
C PRO A 181 -13.59 -5.03 27.58
N ALA A 182 -14.58 -5.91 27.48
CA ALA A 182 -15.87 -5.82 28.14
C ALA A 182 -15.73 -5.87 29.68
N PRO A 183 -16.61 -5.18 30.43
CA PRO A 183 -16.52 -5.08 31.88
C PRO A 183 -16.83 -6.41 32.57
N ALA A 184 -15.99 -6.76 33.54
CA ALA A 184 -16.15 -7.92 34.41
C ALA A 184 -17.44 -7.82 35.24
N ALA A 185 -18.12 -8.96 35.35
CA ALA A 185 -19.32 -9.16 36.12
C ALA A 185 -19.09 -8.97 37.63
N GLN A 186 -19.96 -8.19 38.26
CA GLN A 186 -20.14 -8.12 39.71
C GLN A 186 -20.83 -9.39 40.24
N PRO A 187 -20.36 -9.98 41.36
CA PRO A 187 -21.17 -10.87 42.16
C PRO A 187 -22.04 -10.10 43.18
N PRO A 188 -23.20 -10.66 43.59
CA PRO A 188 -24.24 -9.94 44.32
C PRO A 188 -24.02 -9.86 45.84
N ALA A 189 -24.73 -8.87 46.40
CA ALA A 189 -24.76 -8.41 47.77
C ALA A 189 -25.17 -9.45 48.83
N ALA A 190 -24.57 -9.32 50.01
CA ALA A 190 -25.09 -9.84 51.27
C ALA A 190 -25.24 -8.68 52.27
N SER A 191 -26.41 -8.59 52.86
CA SER A 191 -26.88 -7.54 53.78
C SER A 191 -26.45 -7.76 55.24
N GLY A 192 -26.40 -6.66 55.99
CA GLY A 192 -26.46 -6.59 57.47
C GLY A 192 -25.13 -6.16 58.12
N ILE A 193 -25.01 -5.31 59.15
CA ILE A 193 -25.88 -4.71 60.20
C ILE A 193 -25.11 -3.44 60.72
N PRO A 194 -25.74 -2.45 61.39
CA PRO A 194 -25.17 -1.11 61.60
C PRO A 194 -24.40 -0.98 62.92
N GLY A 195 -23.52 0.03 63.01
CA GLY A 195 -22.89 0.39 64.27
C GLY A 195 -21.86 1.51 64.18
N GLU A 196 -22.25 2.64 64.76
CA GLU A 196 -21.42 3.50 65.62
C GLU A 196 -20.50 4.59 65.03
N ALA A 197 -20.63 5.74 65.68
CA ALA A 197 -20.05 7.03 65.41
C ALA A 197 -18.55 7.09 65.73
N ALA A 198 -17.81 7.90 64.97
CA ALA A 198 -16.82 8.81 65.55
C ALA A 198 -16.42 9.93 64.58
N THR A 199 -16.47 11.12 65.15
CA THR A 199 -16.00 12.47 64.79
C THR A 199 -14.56 12.54 64.26
N THR A 200 -14.21 13.72 63.69
CA THR A 200 -12.88 14.28 63.32
C THR A 200 -12.55 14.12 61.82
N ASP A 201 -12.03 15.07 61.06
CA ASP A 201 -11.68 16.49 61.23
C ASP A 201 -11.43 17.05 59.80
N ALA A 202 -11.29 18.37 59.69
CA ALA A 202 -11.33 19.20 58.49
C ALA A 202 -10.14 19.11 57.51
N ALA A 203 -10.43 19.60 56.29
CA ALA A 203 -9.54 20.26 55.31
C ALA A 203 -8.76 19.40 54.28
N PRO A 204 -8.28 20.00 53.17
CA PRO A 204 -9.06 20.73 52.17
C PRO A 204 -8.88 20.15 50.75
N THR A 205 -9.76 20.60 49.86
CA THR A 205 -9.82 20.35 48.42
C THR A 205 -8.45 20.53 47.72
N ALA A 206 -7.85 19.43 47.26
CA ALA A 206 -6.76 19.45 46.30
C ALA A 206 -7.34 19.67 44.89
N ALA A 207 -7.20 20.89 44.40
CA ALA A 207 -7.55 21.27 43.04
C ALA A 207 -6.80 20.39 42.03
N MET A 208 -7.56 19.82 41.10
CA MET A 208 -7.07 19.23 39.86
C MET A 208 -6.22 20.27 39.12
N ALA A 209 -4.91 20.04 39.07
CA ALA A 209 -4.01 20.78 38.20
C ALA A 209 -4.37 20.43 36.74
N ALA A 210 -5.12 21.33 36.10
CA ALA A 210 -5.31 21.33 34.67
C ALA A 210 -3.94 21.47 33.96
N PRO A 211 -3.68 20.76 32.86
CA PRO A 211 -2.47 20.97 32.08
C PRO A 211 -2.48 22.40 31.52
N SER A 212 -1.48 23.18 31.91
CA SER A 212 -1.24 24.54 31.43
C SER A 212 -1.21 24.57 29.90
N ALA A 213 -2.29 25.07 29.31
CA ALA A 213 -2.37 25.46 27.92
C ALA A 213 -1.79 26.88 27.80
N GLY A 214 -0.58 27.01 27.25
CA GLY A 214 -0.01 28.33 26.98
C GLY A 214 1.51 28.41 26.90
N ALA A 215 2.21 27.36 26.47
CA ALA A 215 3.58 27.54 26.04
C ALA A 215 3.57 28.29 24.68
N PRO A 216 4.38 29.36 24.51
CA PRO A 216 4.47 30.09 23.24
C PRO A 216 4.86 29.14 22.09
N PRO A 217 4.55 29.50 20.82
CA PRO A 217 4.90 28.67 19.68
C PRO A 217 6.42 28.45 19.70
N ALA A 218 6.83 27.22 19.98
CA ALA A 218 8.23 26.83 20.04
C ALA A 218 8.92 27.26 18.75
N ASN A 219 10.09 27.88 18.88
CA ASN A 219 10.89 28.28 17.73
C ASN A 219 11.05 27.07 16.80
N PRO A 220 10.87 27.20 15.48
CA PRO A 220 11.01 26.06 14.56
C PRO A 220 12.38 25.38 14.68
N ALA A 221 13.42 26.15 15.03
CA ALA A 221 14.76 25.64 15.33
C ALA A 221 14.78 24.72 16.56
N GLU A 222 14.04 25.04 17.63
CA GLU A 222 13.96 24.21 18.84
C GLU A 222 13.20 22.92 18.57
N ILE A 223 12.11 22.98 17.80
CA ILE A 223 11.33 21.80 17.38
C ILE A 223 12.23 20.84 16.57
N LEU A 224 13.03 21.37 15.63
CA LEU A 224 13.94 20.56 14.83
C LEU A 224 15.09 19.98 15.67
N ALA A 225 15.62 20.73 16.63
CA ALA A 225 16.66 20.25 17.54
C ALA A 225 16.15 19.10 18.42
N GLU A 226 14.95 19.24 18.99
CA GLU A 226 14.32 18.21 19.82
C GLU A 226 13.95 16.97 19.00
N LEU A 227 13.42 17.15 17.78
CA LEU A 227 13.16 16.04 16.85
C LEU A 227 14.46 15.28 16.54
N GLY A 228 15.56 15.98 16.27
CA GLY A 228 16.87 15.36 16.04
C GLY A 228 17.36 14.55 17.24
N ARG A 229 17.16 15.06 18.47
CA ARG A 229 17.48 14.36 19.71
C ARG A 229 16.68 13.06 19.85
N LEU A 230 15.36 13.13 19.65
CA LEU A 230 14.47 11.98 19.78
C LEU A 230 14.74 10.92 18.71
N LEU A 231 14.99 11.31 17.47
CA LEU A 231 15.36 10.37 16.39
C LEU A 231 16.67 9.64 16.70
N ARG A 232 17.67 10.36 17.22
CA ARG A 232 18.95 9.76 17.64
C ARG A 232 18.77 8.79 18.81
N GLU A 233 17.93 9.13 19.79
CA GLU A 233 17.62 8.22 20.89
C GLU A 233 16.91 6.95 20.40
N LEU A 234 15.98 7.10 19.45
CA LEU A 234 15.24 6.00 18.84
C LEU A 234 16.12 5.10 17.96
N GLU A 235 17.19 5.63 17.36
CA GLU A 235 18.19 4.85 16.63
C GLU A 235 19.14 4.09 17.57
N LEU A 236 19.55 4.71 18.68
CA LEU A 236 20.54 4.13 19.59
C LEU A 236 19.96 3.05 20.51
N ARG A 237 18.71 3.20 20.96
CA ARG A 237 18.10 2.25 21.91
C ARG A 237 17.96 0.81 21.38
N PRO A 238 17.51 0.56 20.14
CA PRO A 238 17.45 -0.80 19.59
C PRO A 238 18.81 -1.49 19.53
N ALA A 239 19.88 -0.72 19.26
CA ALA A 239 21.25 -1.24 19.25
C ALA A 239 21.76 -1.58 20.65
N MET A 240 21.36 -0.81 21.67
CA MET A 240 21.77 -0.98 23.07
C MET A 240 20.95 -2.02 23.83
N SER A 241 19.69 -2.24 23.45
CA SER A 241 18.75 -3.16 24.12
C SER A 241 19.24 -4.61 24.13
N GLY A 242 20.21 -4.99 23.27
CA GLY A 242 20.85 -6.31 23.29
C GLY A 242 19.93 -7.48 22.92
N ARG A 243 18.61 -7.25 22.80
CA ARG A 243 17.62 -8.19 22.31
C ARG A 243 17.73 -8.30 20.79
N ARG A 244 18.82 -8.91 20.32
CA ARG A 244 18.85 -9.43 18.95
C ARG A 244 17.75 -10.50 18.86
N LEU A 245 16.71 -10.20 18.10
CA LEU A 245 15.70 -11.18 17.71
C LEU A 245 16.42 -12.43 17.19
N ALA A 246 16.00 -13.60 17.67
CA ALA A 246 16.58 -14.87 17.24
C ALA A 246 16.53 -14.96 15.70
N PRO A 247 17.59 -15.48 15.05
CA PRO A 247 17.59 -15.63 13.60
C PRO A 247 16.38 -16.47 13.17
N GLY A 248 15.47 -15.84 12.40
CA GLY A 248 14.21 -16.45 11.95
C GLY A 248 12.94 -15.94 12.64
N ALA A 249 13.04 -15.07 13.66
CA ALA A 249 11.87 -14.37 14.19
C ALA A 249 11.31 -13.40 13.14
N SER A 250 9.98 -13.35 13.02
CA SER A 250 9.31 -12.43 12.10
C SER A 250 9.65 -10.98 12.45
N GLU A 251 10.02 -10.20 11.44
CA GLU A 251 10.27 -8.77 11.61
C GLU A 251 8.97 -8.08 12.03
N GLN A 252 8.95 -7.52 13.24
CA GLN A 252 7.82 -6.73 13.72
C GLN A 252 8.00 -5.27 13.28
N TRP A 253 6.97 -4.72 12.65
CA TRP A 253 6.89 -3.32 12.24
C TRP A 253 5.79 -2.64 13.03
N THR A 254 6.11 -1.50 13.66
CA THR A 254 5.14 -0.67 14.36
C THR A 254 4.90 0.58 13.54
N GLU A 255 3.65 0.82 13.15
CA GLU A 255 3.25 1.99 12.37
C GLU A 255 2.51 2.98 13.27
N ILE A 256 3.02 4.20 13.34
CA ILE A 256 2.45 5.30 14.12
C ILE A 256 1.95 6.38 13.16
N PRO A 257 0.64 6.68 13.13
CA PRO A 257 0.10 7.68 12.22
C PRO A 257 0.51 9.10 12.64
N ILE A 258 1.17 9.85 11.76
CA ILE A 258 1.50 11.26 11.97
C ILE A 258 0.35 12.14 11.44
N THR A 259 -0.09 11.86 10.20
CA THR A 259 -1.25 12.48 9.53
C THR A 259 -2.08 11.43 8.81
N SER A 260 -3.15 11.82 8.11
CA SER A 260 -3.99 10.90 7.32
C SER A 260 -3.24 10.23 6.16
N ARG A 261 -2.10 10.80 5.72
CA ARG A 261 -1.30 10.32 4.58
C ARG A 261 0.14 9.96 4.95
N VAL A 262 0.58 10.26 6.17
CA VAL A 262 1.99 10.10 6.60
C VAL A 262 2.04 9.26 7.87
N PHE A 263 2.84 8.19 7.84
CA PHE A 263 3.04 7.24 8.92
C PHE A 263 4.53 7.14 9.27
N LEU A 264 4.84 6.97 10.55
CA LEU A 264 6.17 6.62 11.05
C LEU A 264 6.21 5.10 11.24
N SER A 265 6.99 4.41 10.42
CA SER A 265 7.20 2.96 10.55
C SER A 265 8.53 2.71 11.27
N VAL A 266 8.48 2.12 12.46
CA VAL A 266 9.66 1.74 13.23
C VAL A 266 9.77 0.22 13.30
N ARG A 267 10.95 -0.30 12.95
CA ARG A 267 11.23 -1.74 12.94
C ARG A 267 11.73 -2.19 14.31
N GLY A 268 11.16 -3.28 14.82
CA GLY A 268 11.61 -3.93 16.05
C GLY A 268 11.41 -3.06 17.31
N LEU A 269 10.43 -2.16 17.30
CA LEU A 269 10.15 -1.29 18.43
C LEU A 269 9.62 -2.11 19.61
N SER A 270 10.31 -2.03 20.75
CA SER A 270 9.85 -2.68 21.98
C SER A 270 8.68 -1.89 22.60
N GLN A 271 7.87 -2.55 23.43
CA GLN A 271 6.78 -1.87 24.14
C GLN A 271 7.28 -0.78 25.09
N GLU A 272 8.52 -0.90 25.58
CA GLU A 272 9.18 0.08 26.45
C GLU A 272 9.58 1.35 25.67
N ASP A 273 9.81 1.23 24.37
CA ASP A 273 10.20 2.34 23.48
C ASP A 273 9.00 2.98 22.74
N ALA A 274 7.79 2.44 22.90
CA ALA A 274 6.57 3.00 22.32
C ALA A 274 6.35 4.48 22.67
N PRO A 275 6.55 4.95 23.92
CA PRO A 275 6.39 6.37 24.26
C PRO A 275 7.40 7.28 23.54
N LEU A 276 8.60 6.78 23.25
CA LEU A 276 9.62 7.54 22.52
C LEU A 276 9.22 7.75 21.06
N ALA A 277 8.72 6.69 20.42
CA ALA A 277 8.24 6.76 19.05
C ALA A 277 6.99 7.67 18.92
N ASP A 278 6.11 7.66 19.92
CA ASP A 278 4.98 8.60 20.00
C ASP A 278 5.45 10.06 20.16
N ALA A 279 6.51 10.31 20.93
CA ALA A 279 7.10 11.65 21.06
C ALA A 279 7.65 12.16 19.72
N VAL A 280 8.38 11.31 18.97
CA VAL A 280 8.86 11.62 17.62
C VAL A 280 7.69 11.96 16.69
N ALA A 281 6.62 11.16 16.71
CA ALA A 281 5.45 11.39 15.88
C ALA A 281 4.76 12.73 16.21
N ARG A 282 4.72 13.13 17.49
CA ARG A 282 4.18 14.43 17.92
C ARG A 282 5.02 15.61 17.41
N GLU A 283 6.35 15.53 17.49
CA GLU A 283 7.22 16.59 16.97
C GLU A 283 7.15 16.69 15.45
N LEU A 284 7.16 15.56 14.73
CA LEU A 284 6.93 15.53 13.28
C LEU A 284 5.60 16.18 12.90
N LYS A 285 4.55 15.92 13.67
CA LYS A 285 3.23 16.54 13.46
C LYS A 285 3.26 18.06 13.65
N LYS A 286 4.06 18.59 14.59
CA LYS A 286 4.23 20.05 14.76
C LYS A 286 4.95 20.65 13.54
N VAL A 287 6.03 20.02 13.08
CA VAL A 287 6.77 20.47 11.88
C VAL A 287 5.87 20.49 10.64
N LEU A 288 5.04 19.46 10.44
CA LEU A 288 4.14 19.37 9.30
C LEU A 288 2.97 20.37 9.36
N ARG A 289 2.59 20.85 10.54
CA ARG A 289 1.54 21.87 10.71
C ARG A 289 2.04 23.30 10.59
N GLY A 290 3.34 23.52 10.81
CA GLY A 290 3.97 24.84 10.69
C GLY A 290 4.42 25.21 9.27
N ARG A 291 4.19 24.34 8.29
CA ARG A 291 4.37 24.59 6.85
C ARG A 291 3.03 24.80 6.18
#